data_AF-A0A3M4JRB9-F1
#
_entry.id   AF-A0A3M4JRB9-F1
#
_cell.length_a   1.000
_cell.length_b   1.000
_cell.length_c   1.000
_cell.angle_alpha   90.00
_cell.angle_beta   90.00
_cell.angle_gamma   90.00
#
_symmetry.space_group_name_H-M   'P 1'
#
loop_
_entity.id
_entity.type
_entity.pdbx_description
1 polymer ?
#
loop_
_entity_poly.entity_id
_entity_poly.type
_entity_poly.pdbx_seq_one_letter_code
_entity_poly.pdbx_strand_id
1 'polypeptide(L)'
;MRFPPSGAPSDEGPVNLPALKLPLALQLGDVQLGSLQLDGVEQLRDLKLAAHWTAQGLQIDSAHLQRDALILDLNGLLRPEGDWPLTAKGQLQLPPQDGQPWTLALDVQGDVLKTLQLKADSSGYLSGVLSGELQPLAEHLPARLKLTAEHFKPSAALPDTVQLDQLLLTVEGNLDSGYLINGSASLPAEKGPVALALQGRVDANGASIAALDLAAADQQRLAINGKLNWQNGFSADANIDWLDFPWQRLYPVASEPQVALHAFKGEVSYTDGN
;
A
#
# COMPACT_ATOMS: atom_id res chain seq x y z
N MET A 1 37.65 -5.08 -32.52
CA MET A 1 36.37 -4.78 -33.19
C MET A 1 35.62 -3.79 -32.31
N ARG A 2 35.07 -2.72 -32.90
CA ARG A 2 34.37 -1.62 -32.20
C ARG A 2 32.89 -1.97 -32.05
N PHE A 3 32.35 -1.87 -30.84
CA PHE A 3 30.90 -1.81 -30.62
C PHE A 3 30.39 -0.40 -30.97
N PRO A 4 29.19 -0.26 -31.58
CA PRO A 4 28.63 1.05 -31.89
C PRO A 4 28.14 1.76 -30.61
N PRO A 5 28.09 3.10 -30.61
CA PRO A 5 27.67 3.88 -29.45
C PRO A 5 26.18 3.69 -29.16
N SER A 6 25.86 3.60 -27.86
CA SER A 6 24.52 3.61 -27.30
C SER A 6 23.83 4.94 -27.60
N GLY A 7 22.66 4.88 -28.25
CA GLY A 7 21.86 6.05 -28.59
C GLY A 7 20.41 5.69 -28.89
N ALA A 8 19.58 5.69 -27.84
CA ALA A 8 18.20 6.12 -27.91
C ALA A 8 17.77 6.50 -26.47
N PRO A 9 17.08 7.64 -26.28
CA PRO A 9 16.44 7.93 -24.99
C PRO A 9 15.41 6.84 -24.70
N SER A 10 15.32 6.44 -23.44
CA SER A 10 14.24 5.59 -22.94
C SER A 10 12.91 6.29 -23.23
N ASP A 11 12.10 5.71 -24.12
CA ASP A 11 10.72 6.14 -24.33
C ASP A 11 9.98 5.98 -22.99
N GLU A 12 9.63 7.08 -22.35
CA GLU A 12 8.63 7.18 -21.27
C GLU A 12 7.23 6.98 -21.87
N GLY A 13 7.03 5.86 -22.55
CA GLY A 13 5.74 5.42 -23.08
C GLY A 13 5.27 4.15 -22.37
N PRO A 14 3.98 3.79 -22.47
CA PRO A 14 3.48 2.53 -21.92
C PRO A 14 4.30 1.34 -22.43
N VAL A 15 4.60 0.40 -21.53
CA VAL A 15 5.40 -0.79 -21.85
C VAL A 15 4.64 -1.63 -22.87
N ASN A 16 5.10 -1.63 -24.12
CA ASN A 16 4.50 -2.42 -25.20
C ASN A 16 5.14 -3.81 -25.27
N LEU A 17 4.37 -4.86 -24.95
CA LEU A 17 4.81 -6.25 -25.09
C LEU A 17 4.28 -6.87 -26.40
N PRO A 18 5.14 -7.47 -27.25
CA PRO A 18 4.74 -8.04 -28.54
C PRO A 18 4.12 -9.43 -28.37
N ALA A 19 3.05 -9.77 -29.11
CA ALA A 19 2.49 -11.13 -29.10
C ALA A 19 3.55 -12.18 -29.47
N LEU A 20 3.80 -13.16 -28.60
CA LEU A 20 4.91 -14.11 -28.75
C LEU A 20 4.39 -15.51 -29.08
N LYS A 21 4.29 -15.83 -30.38
CA LYS A 21 4.01 -17.19 -30.86
C LYS A 21 5.32 -17.91 -31.18
N LEU A 22 5.86 -18.66 -30.23
CA LEU A 22 7.09 -19.43 -30.42
C LEU A 22 6.76 -20.90 -30.74
N PRO A 23 7.09 -21.42 -31.94
CA PRO A 23 6.78 -22.80 -32.34
C PRO A 23 7.76 -23.87 -31.82
N LEU A 24 8.63 -23.55 -30.87
CA LEU A 24 9.62 -24.48 -30.29
C LEU A 24 9.72 -24.25 -28.78
N ALA A 25 9.75 -25.35 -28.00
CA ALA A 25 9.92 -25.31 -26.55
C ALA A 25 11.31 -24.75 -26.19
N LEU A 26 11.40 -23.43 -26.03
CA LEU A 26 12.57 -22.76 -25.50
C LEU A 26 12.46 -22.78 -23.97
N GLN A 27 13.37 -23.44 -23.29
CA GLN A 27 13.54 -23.22 -21.86
C GLN A 27 14.22 -21.86 -21.71
N LEU A 28 13.50 -20.84 -21.22
CA LEU A 28 14.21 -19.73 -20.57
C LEU A 28 14.86 -20.36 -19.33
N GLY A 29 16.18 -20.21 -19.18
CA GLY A 29 16.87 -20.65 -17.96
C GLY A 29 16.63 -19.68 -16.80
N ASP A 30 17.48 -19.76 -15.79
CA ASP A 30 17.56 -18.74 -14.74
C ASP A 30 17.91 -17.37 -15.34
N VAL A 31 16.94 -16.47 -15.42
CA VAL A 31 17.20 -15.06 -15.72
C VAL A 31 17.45 -14.37 -14.39
N GLN A 32 18.73 -14.25 -14.04
CA GLN A 32 19.18 -13.45 -12.90
C GLN A 32 19.48 -12.03 -13.37
N LEU A 33 18.60 -11.10 -13.05
CA LEU A 33 18.82 -9.68 -13.24
C LEU A 33 19.30 -9.13 -11.89
N GLY A 34 20.63 -9.06 -11.69
CA GLY A 34 21.22 -8.75 -10.38
C GLY A 34 20.75 -7.43 -9.76
N SER A 35 20.64 -6.37 -10.56
CA SER A 35 20.10 -5.07 -10.12
C SER A 35 19.49 -4.33 -11.32
N LEU A 36 18.26 -3.83 -11.18
CA LEU A 36 17.69 -2.87 -12.13
C LEU A 36 17.85 -1.46 -11.56
N GLN A 37 18.57 -0.61 -12.29
CA GLN A 37 18.68 0.81 -11.99
C GLN A 37 17.74 1.58 -12.93
N LEU A 38 16.75 2.31 -12.40
CA LEU A 38 16.11 3.39 -13.15
C LEU A 38 16.76 4.70 -12.70
N ASP A 39 17.15 5.53 -13.67
CA ASP A 39 17.74 6.85 -13.45
C ASP A 39 18.99 6.87 -12.54
N GLY A 40 19.76 5.78 -12.54
CA GLY A 40 20.95 5.64 -11.71
C GLY A 40 20.68 5.37 -10.23
N VAL A 41 19.41 5.18 -9.84
CA VAL A 41 18.99 4.73 -8.52
C VAL A 41 18.70 3.23 -8.59
N GLU A 42 19.26 2.47 -7.65
CA GLU A 42 19.00 1.03 -7.53
C GLU A 42 17.55 0.81 -7.07
N GLN A 43 16.65 0.47 -8.00
CA GLN A 43 15.22 0.35 -7.72
C GLN A 43 14.82 -1.06 -7.26
N LEU A 44 15.55 -2.09 -7.72
CA LEU A 44 15.25 -3.49 -7.46
C LEU A 44 16.58 -4.26 -7.27
N ARG A 45 16.69 -5.02 -6.17
CA ARG A 45 17.81 -5.94 -5.92
C ARG A 45 17.33 -7.38 -6.11
N ASP A 46 18.25 -8.24 -6.54
CA ASP A 46 18.05 -9.69 -6.54
C ASP A 46 16.80 -10.17 -7.29
N LEU A 47 16.47 -9.54 -8.42
CA LEU A 47 15.41 -10.07 -9.28
C LEU A 47 15.85 -11.42 -9.85
N LYS A 48 15.22 -12.48 -9.36
CA LYS A 48 15.47 -13.86 -9.80
C LYS A 48 14.19 -14.40 -10.41
N LEU A 49 14.24 -14.74 -11.70
CA LEU A 49 13.14 -15.37 -12.41
C LEU A 49 13.60 -16.71 -12.97
N ALA A 50 12.93 -17.78 -12.56
CA ALA A 50 12.99 -19.08 -13.19
C ALA A 50 11.63 -19.36 -13.84
N ALA A 51 11.63 -19.54 -15.16
CA ALA A 51 10.42 -19.77 -15.92
C ALA A 51 10.70 -20.57 -17.18
N HIS A 52 9.85 -21.51 -17.54
CA HIS A 52 10.01 -22.33 -18.74
C HIS A 52 8.76 -22.29 -19.63
N TRP A 53 8.95 -22.44 -20.94
CA TRP A 53 7.82 -22.51 -21.86
C TRP A 53 7.21 -23.89 -21.88
N THR A 54 5.88 -23.93 -21.81
CA THR A 54 5.05 -25.13 -21.96
C THR A 54 4.07 -24.94 -23.11
N ALA A 55 3.36 -25.99 -23.49
CA ALA A 55 2.26 -25.89 -24.46
C ALA A 55 1.12 -24.96 -23.98
N GLN A 56 1.03 -24.66 -22.67
CA GLN A 56 -0.01 -23.81 -22.10
C GLN A 56 0.40 -22.33 -22.00
N GLY A 57 1.69 -22.02 -22.11
CA GLY A 57 2.25 -20.68 -21.88
C GLY A 57 3.60 -20.72 -21.17
N LEU A 58 4.07 -19.54 -20.74
CA LEU A 58 5.25 -19.36 -19.90
C LEU A 58 4.91 -19.74 -18.45
N GLN A 59 5.38 -20.90 -18.02
CA GLN A 59 5.30 -21.35 -16.63
C GLN A 59 6.35 -20.61 -15.81
N ILE A 60 5.91 -19.86 -14.81
CA ILE A 60 6.76 -19.17 -13.82
C ILE A 60 6.93 -20.13 -12.64
N ASP A 61 8.11 -20.74 -12.53
CA ASP A 61 8.45 -21.65 -11.44
C ASP A 61 8.71 -20.88 -10.15
N SER A 62 9.46 -19.78 -10.27
CA SER A 62 9.70 -18.84 -9.18
C SER A 62 10.07 -17.46 -9.73
N ALA A 63 9.44 -16.42 -9.19
CA ALA A 63 9.84 -15.03 -9.34
C ALA A 63 10.06 -14.45 -7.95
N HIS A 64 11.29 -14.02 -7.68
CA HIS A 64 11.68 -13.40 -6.42
C HIS A 64 12.12 -11.96 -6.70
N LEU A 65 11.60 -11.04 -5.90
CA LEU A 65 11.93 -9.63 -5.94
C LEU A 65 12.17 -9.13 -4.51
N GLN A 66 13.27 -8.41 -4.30
CA GLN A 66 13.54 -7.75 -3.04
C GLN A 66 13.83 -6.26 -3.24
N ARG A 67 13.20 -5.42 -2.40
CA ARG A 67 13.48 -4.00 -2.28
C ARG A 67 13.54 -3.64 -0.81
N ASP A 68 14.74 -3.36 -0.30
CA ASP A 68 14.99 -3.15 1.12
C ASP A 68 14.45 -4.31 1.97
N ALA A 69 13.50 -4.04 2.88
CA ALA A 69 12.83 -5.05 3.70
C ALA A 69 11.55 -5.61 3.05
N LEU A 70 11.16 -5.14 1.86
CA LEU A 70 10.05 -5.70 1.08
C LEU A 70 10.55 -6.89 0.26
N ILE A 71 9.86 -8.02 0.37
CA ILE A 71 10.16 -9.26 -0.38
C ILE A 71 8.87 -9.75 -1.05
N LEU A 72 8.95 -10.05 -2.34
CA LEU A 72 7.87 -10.62 -3.13
C LEU A 72 8.33 -11.93 -3.77
N ASP A 73 7.61 -13.01 -3.46
CA ASP A 73 7.78 -14.33 -4.07
C ASP A 73 6.51 -14.71 -4.81
N LEU A 74 6.61 -15.09 -6.08
CA LEU A 74 5.48 -15.47 -6.93
C LEU A 74 5.79 -16.73 -7.76
N ASN A 75 4.74 -17.47 -8.10
CA ASN A 75 4.75 -18.49 -9.14
C ASN A 75 3.43 -18.42 -9.93
N GLY A 76 3.38 -18.99 -11.13
CA GLY A 76 2.19 -18.88 -11.95
C GLY A 76 2.35 -19.31 -13.40
N LEU A 77 1.34 -18.99 -14.20
CA LEU A 77 1.31 -19.21 -15.64
C LEU A 77 0.94 -17.91 -16.33
N LEU A 78 1.81 -17.47 -17.24
CA LEU A 78 1.55 -16.38 -18.17
C LEU A 78 1.31 -16.95 -19.56
N ARG A 79 0.22 -16.56 -20.21
CA ARG A 79 -0.09 -16.94 -21.59
C ARG A 79 0.15 -15.74 -22.50
N PRO A 80 1.29 -15.62 -23.19
CA PRO A 80 1.64 -14.45 -24.00
C PRO A 80 0.95 -14.43 -25.37
N GLU A 81 -0.37 -14.68 -25.35
CA GLU A 81 -1.29 -14.59 -26.48
C GLU A 81 -2.44 -13.64 -26.10
N GLY A 82 -3.00 -12.93 -27.08
CA GLY A 82 -4.07 -11.96 -26.82
C GLY A 82 -3.62 -10.87 -25.85
N ASP A 83 -4.37 -10.69 -24.75
CA ASP A 83 -4.12 -9.67 -23.72
C ASP A 83 -3.16 -10.12 -22.60
N TRP A 84 -2.45 -11.22 -22.84
CA TRP A 84 -1.50 -11.83 -21.91
C TRP A 84 -2.12 -12.29 -20.58
N PRO A 85 -3.02 -13.29 -20.59
CA PRO A 85 -3.61 -13.81 -19.35
C PRO A 85 -2.55 -14.33 -18.38
N LEU A 86 -2.62 -13.88 -17.13
CA LEU A 86 -1.80 -14.28 -16.00
C LEU A 86 -2.67 -14.94 -14.93
N THR A 87 -2.16 -16.03 -14.36
CA THR A 87 -2.62 -16.57 -13.08
C THR A 87 -1.39 -16.82 -12.22
N ALA A 88 -1.28 -16.12 -11.10
CA ALA A 88 -0.15 -16.21 -10.20
C ALA A 88 -0.58 -16.26 -8.74
N LYS A 89 0.23 -16.90 -7.91
CA LYS A 89 0.08 -16.94 -6.46
C LYS A 89 1.42 -16.67 -5.82
N GLY A 90 1.40 -16.25 -4.57
CA GLY A 90 2.61 -16.16 -3.78
C GLY A 90 2.45 -15.33 -2.52
N GLN A 91 3.52 -14.63 -2.14
CA GLN A 91 3.62 -13.96 -0.86
C GLN A 91 4.34 -12.63 -1.01
N LEU A 92 3.76 -11.58 -0.42
CA LEU A 92 4.40 -10.28 -0.22
C LEU A 92 4.68 -10.09 1.26
N GLN A 93 5.95 -9.95 1.62
CA GLN A 93 6.39 -9.58 2.94
C GLN A 93 6.68 -8.08 2.95
N LEU A 94 6.01 -7.36 3.84
CA LEU A 94 6.21 -5.93 4.06
C LEU A 94 7.17 -5.70 5.22
N PRO A 95 7.83 -4.54 5.29
CA PRO A 95 8.69 -4.19 6.42
C PRO A 95 7.93 -4.35 7.75
N PRO A 96 8.53 -4.98 8.78
CA PRO A 96 7.87 -5.19 10.06
C PRO A 96 7.46 -3.86 10.71
N GLN A 97 6.28 -3.84 11.32
CA GLN A 97 5.71 -2.65 11.98
C GLN A 97 5.46 -2.98 13.45
N ASP A 98 5.84 -2.08 14.35
CA ASP A 98 5.76 -2.30 15.81
C ASP A 98 6.40 -3.63 16.27
N GLY A 99 7.49 -4.02 15.61
CA GLY A 99 8.18 -5.31 15.85
C GLY A 99 7.42 -6.56 15.37
N GLN A 100 6.28 -6.41 14.71
CA GLN A 100 5.48 -7.50 14.17
C GLN A 100 5.74 -7.72 12.68
N PRO A 101 5.82 -8.98 12.21
CA PRO A 101 5.87 -9.28 10.79
C PRO A 101 4.57 -8.83 10.11
N TRP A 102 4.64 -8.46 8.84
CA TRP A 102 3.45 -8.15 8.05
C TRP A 102 3.54 -8.84 6.70
N THR A 103 2.57 -9.70 6.39
CA THR A 103 2.63 -10.56 5.22
C THR A 103 1.28 -10.75 4.56
N LEU A 104 1.28 -10.76 3.23
CA LEU A 104 0.11 -10.92 2.38
C LEU A 104 0.29 -12.18 1.51
N ALA A 105 -0.64 -13.13 1.61
CA ALA A 105 -0.73 -14.26 0.68
C ALA A 105 -1.52 -13.82 -0.55
N LEU A 106 -0.88 -13.77 -1.73
CA LEU A 106 -1.40 -13.17 -2.95
C LEU A 106 -2.05 -14.22 -3.87
N ASP A 107 -3.17 -13.85 -4.49
CA ASP A 107 -3.78 -14.49 -5.65
C ASP A 107 -4.03 -13.41 -6.71
N VAL A 108 -3.40 -13.56 -7.87
CA VAL A 108 -3.39 -12.58 -8.96
C VAL A 108 -3.89 -13.23 -10.23
N GLN A 109 -4.88 -12.62 -10.87
CA GLN A 109 -5.50 -13.16 -12.08
C GLN A 109 -5.91 -12.03 -13.02
N GLY A 110 -5.84 -12.24 -14.32
CA GLY A 110 -6.35 -11.29 -15.31
C GLY A 110 -5.39 -11.13 -16.47
N ASP A 111 -5.47 -9.99 -17.14
CA ASP A 111 -4.75 -9.73 -18.38
C ASP A 111 -3.67 -8.68 -18.14
N VAL A 112 -2.40 -9.05 -18.36
CA VAL A 112 -1.25 -8.16 -18.07
C VAL A 112 -1.30 -6.90 -18.93
N LEU A 113 -1.78 -6.98 -20.17
CA LEU A 113 -1.92 -5.82 -21.06
C LEU A 113 -3.10 -4.90 -20.70
N LYS A 114 -3.94 -5.31 -19.75
CA LYS A 114 -5.14 -4.58 -19.32
C LYS A 114 -5.13 -4.45 -17.81
N THR A 115 -5.83 -5.36 -17.13
CA THR A 115 -6.12 -5.28 -15.70
C THR A 115 -5.82 -6.62 -15.05
N LEU A 116 -5.05 -6.57 -13.96
CA LEU A 116 -4.88 -7.66 -13.03
C LEU A 116 -5.79 -7.44 -11.82
N GLN A 117 -6.56 -8.47 -11.50
CA GLN A 117 -7.29 -8.59 -10.24
C GLN A 117 -6.36 -9.18 -9.19
N LEU A 118 -6.37 -8.58 -8.01
CA LEU A 118 -5.59 -8.97 -6.85
C LEU A 118 -6.55 -9.32 -5.72
N LYS A 119 -6.29 -10.45 -5.07
CA LYS A 119 -6.82 -10.77 -3.74
C LYS A 119 -5.65 -11.16 -2.85
N ALA A 120 -5.67 -10.73 -1.60
CA ALA A 120 -4.68 -11.16 -0.64
C ALA A 120 -5.24 -11.30 0.77
N ASP A 121 -4.84 -12.37 1.44
CA ASP A 121 -5.06 -12.56 2.88
C ASP A 121 -3.85 -11.97 3.62
N SER A 122 -4.08 -10.88 4.35
CA SER A 122 -3.07 -10.17 5.15
C SER A 122 -3.03 -10.72 6.57
N SER A 123 -1.83 -10.86 7.12
CA SER A 123 -1.57 -11.45 8.43
C SER A 123 -0.39 -10.78 9.14
N GLY A 124 -0.31 -10.99 10.46
CA GLY A 124 0.69 -10.35 11.33
C GLY A 124 0.19 -8.99 11.84
N TYR A 125 0.95 -7.91 11.59
CA TYR A 125 0.65 -6.55 12.06
C TYR A 125 -0.77 -6.08 11.73
N LEU A 126 -1.23 -6.35 10.49
CA LEU A 126 -2.57 -6.02 10.05
C LEU A 126 -3.22 -7.26 9.45
N SER A 127 -4.06 -7.93 10.24
CA SER A 127 -4.83 -9.09 9.80
C SER A 127 -6.09 -8.62 9.06
N GLY A 128 -6.28 -9.07 7.81
CA GLY A 128 -7.41 -8.61 6.99
C GLY A 128 -7.38 -9.17 5.58
N VAL A 129 -8.25 -8.65 4.72
CA VAL A 129 -8.35 -9.04 3.31
C VAL A 129 -8.15 -7.81 2.43
N LEU A 130 -7.15 -7.88 1.55
CA LEU A 130 -6.93 -6.92 0.48
C LEU A 130 -7.55 -7.46 -0.81
N SER A 131 -8.20 -6.60 -1.58
CA SER A 131 -8.74 -6.94 -2.90
C SER A 131 -8.72 -5.73 -3.81
N GLY A 132 -8.67 -5.93 -5.11
CA GLY A 132 -8.77 -4.82 -6.05
C GLY A 132 -8.16 -5.12 -7.40
N GLU A 133 -7.90 -4.07 -8.16
CA GLU A 133 -7.41 -4.14 -9.52
C GLU A 133 -6.25 -3.17 -9.73
N LEU A 134 -5.31 -3.56 -10.60
CA LEU A 134 -4.21 -2.71 -11.04
C LEU A 134 -3.91 -2.93 -12.52
N GLN A 135 -3.44 -1.89 -13.19
CA GLN A 135 -3.02 -1.95 -14.60
C GLN A 135 -1.50 -1.89 -14.65
N PRO A 136 -0.80 -3.04 -14.69
CA PRO A 136 0.64 -3.11 -14.40
C PRO A 136 1.52 -2.44 -15.46
N LEU A 137 1.03 -2.33 -16.70
CA LEU A 137 1.76 -1.72 -17.82
C LEU A 137 1.23 -0.34 -18.22
N ALA A 138 0.12 0.10 -17.62
CA ALA A 138 -0.38 1.44 -17.82
C ALA A 138 0.53 2.45 -17.12
N GLU A 139 0.63 3.64 -17.71
CA GLU A 139 1.49 4.70 -17.20
C GLU A 139 1.13 5.05 -15.75
N HIS A 140 2.16 5.21 -14.92
CA HIS A 140 2.05 5.52 -13.49
C HIS A 140 1.30 4.49 -12.65
N LEU A 141 1.09 3.25 -13.11
CA LEU A 141 0.49 2.16 -12.34
C LEU A 141 -0.86 2.53 -11.68
N PRO A 142 -1.92 2.73 -12.46
CA PRO A 142 -3.27 2.92 -11.93
C PRO A 142 -3.71 1.70 -11.10
N ALA A 143 -4.26 1.96 -9.91
CA ALA A 143 -4.77 0.92 -9.04
C ALA A 143 -6.02 1.38 -8.28
N ARG A 144 -6.91 0.43 -8.01
CA ARG A 144 -8.04 0.56 -7.09
C ARG A 144 -8.01 -0.63 -6.13
N LEU A 145 -7.80 -0.36 -4.84
CA LEU A 145 -7.66 -1.37 -3.80
C LEU A 145 -8.67 -1.13 -2.67
N LYS A 146 -9.05 -2.22 -2.00
CA LYS A 146 -9.91 -2.26 -0.83
C LYS A 146 -9.30 -3.20 0.20
N LEU A 147 -9.07 -2.70 1.40
CA LEU A 147 -8.62 -3.47 2.56
C LEU A 147 -9.73 -3.48 3.61
N THR A 148 -10.04 -4.66 4.14
CA THR A 148 -10.96 -4.83 5.27
C THR A 148 -10.28 -5.59 6.39
N ALA A 149 -10.45 -5.13 7.63
CA ALA A 149 -9.98 -5.84 8.83
C ALA A 149 -11.05 -5.77 9.93
N GLU A 150 -11.28 -6.90 10.60
CA GLU A 150 -12.26 -6.96 11.69
C GLU A 150 -11.80 -6.14 12.90
N HIS A 151 -10.51 -6.27 13.22
CA HIS A 151 -9.86 -5.63 14.36
C HIS A 151 -8.44 -5.23 13.97
N PHE A 152 -8.06 -3.99 14.24
CA PHE A 152 -6.70 -3.51 14.05
C PHE A 152 -6.28 -2.58 15.18
N LYS A 153 -5.16 -2.89 15.82
CA LYS A 153 -4.57 -2.07 16.87
C LYS A 153 -3.24 -1.51 16.38
N PRO A 154 -3.14 -0.20 16.09
CA PRO A 154 -1.95 0.39 15.46
C PRO A 154 -0.65 0.24 16.25
N SER A 155 -0.73 0.11 17.58
CA SER A 155 0.45 -0.18 18.40
C SER A 155 0.04 -0.93 19.66
N ALA A 156 0.87 -1.88 20.08
CA ALA A 156 0.69 -2.61 21.32
C ALA A 156 0.71 -1.70 22.56
N ALA A 157 1.38 -0.54 22.47
CA ALA A 157 1.45 0.45 23.55
C ALA A 157 0.14 1.24 23.76
N LEU A 158 -0.79 1.19 22.81
CA LEU A 158 -2.08 1.86 22.93
C LEU A 158 -3.05 1.05 23.81
N PRO A 159 -4.02 1.68 24.49
CA PRO A 159 -5.12 0.98 25.13
C PRO A 159 -5.98 0.20 24.12
N ASP A 160 -6.64 -0.88 24.57
CA ASP A 160 -7.53 -1.69 23.71
C ASP A 160 -8.74 -0.90 23.20
N THR A 161 -9.12 0.17 23.91
CA THR A 161 -10.18 1.12 23.51
C THR A 161 -9.85 1.93 22.24
N VAL A 162 -8.59 1.92 21.79
CA VAL A 162 -8.12 2.57 20.55
C VAL A 162 -8.03 1.58 19.38
N GLN A 163 -8.44 0.32 19.58
CA GLN A 163 -8.55 -0.63 18.48
C GLN A 163 -9.59 -0.15 17.46
N LEU A 164 -9.24 -0.23 16.18
CA LEU A 164 -10.14 0.01 15.07
C LEU A 164 -10.90 -1.28 14.76
N ASP A 165 -12.20 -1.25 14.99
CA ASP A 165 -13.11 -2.33 14.60
C ASP A 165 -13.74 -2.00 13.25
N GLN A 166 -13.98 -3.04 12.44
CA GLN A 166 -14.60 -2.92 11.11
C GLN A 166 -13.86 -1.92 10.21
N LEU A 167 -12.52 -2.00 10.21
CA LEU A 167 -11.68 -1.16 9.39
C LEU A 167 -11.97 -1.44 7.91
N LEU A 168 -12.32 -0.37 7.18
CA LEU A 168 -12.42 -0.34 5.73
C LEU A 168 -11.51 0.76 5.21
N LEU A 169 -10.60 0.42 4.31
CA LEU A 169 -9.77 1.37 3.57
C LEU A 169 -9.96 1.13 2.07
N THR A 170 -10.21 2.17 1.32
CA THR A 170 -10.21 2.16 -0.15
C THR A 170 -9.17 3.10 -0.67
N VAL A 171 -8.43 2.66 -1.69
CA VAL A 171 -7.34 3.39 -2.31
C VAL A 171 -7.61 3.43 -3.81
N GLU A 172 -7.55 4.60 -4.44
CA GLU A 172 -7.71 4.74 -5.89
C GLU A 172 -6.84 5.87 -6.43
N GLY A 173 -6.12 5.61 -7.53
CA GLY A 173 -5.26 6.60 -8.17
C GLY A 173 -4.09 5.98 -8.91
N ASN A 174 -3.00 6.72 -9.03
CA ASN A 174 -1.77 6.28 -9.71
C ASN A 174 -0.54 6.98 -9.08
N LEU A 175 0.67 6.63 -9.50
CA LEU A 175 1.92 7.14 -8.93
C LEU A 175 2.21 8.62 -9.25
N ASP A 176 1.63 9.17 -10.32
CA ASP A 176 1.84 10.57 -10.73
C ASP A 176 0.91 11.51 -9.95
N SER A 177 -0.39 11.24 -10.03
CA SER A 177 -1.44 11.96 -9.31
C SER A 177 -1.70 11.42 -7.91
N GLY A 178 -0.83 10.57 -7.36
CA GLY A 178 -1.03 9.94 -6.06
C GLY A 178 -2.29 9.08 -5.96
N TYR A 179 -2.47 8.48 -4.79
CA TYR A 179 -3.61 7.64 -4.46
C TYR A 179 -4.51 8.32 -3.44
N LEU A 180 -5.77 8.49 -3.79
CA LEU A 180 -6.82 8.91 -2.87
C LEU A 180 -7.13 7.78 -1.91
N ILE A 181 -7.21 8.10 -0.62
CA ILE A 181 -7.52 7.17 0.46
C ILE A 181 -8.83 7.61 1.09
N ASN A 182 -9.80 6.70 1.17
CA ASN A 182 -10.96 6.84 2.03
C ASN A 182 -10.97 5.72 3.06
N GLY A 183 -11.21 6.06 4.31
CA GLY A 183 -11.19 5.13 5.42
C GLY A 183 -12.37 5.30 6.36
N SER A 184 -12.81 4.21 6.94
CA SER A 184 -13.79 4.20 8.03
C SER A 184 -13.50 3.09 9.02
N ALA A 185 -13.75 3.34 10.29
CA ALA A 185 -13.71 2.34 11.36
C ALA A 185 -14.61 2.77 12.52
N SER A 186 -14.84 1.87 13.46
CA SER A 186 -15.41 2.19 14.76
C SER A 186 -14.37 1.94 15.84
N LEU A 187 -14.18 2.90 16.74
CA LEU A 187 -13.45 2.68 17.98
C LEU A 187 -14.47 2.22 19.03
N PRO A 188 -14.27 1.10 19.73
CA PRO A 188 -15.27 0.56 20.65
C PRO A 188 -15.55 1.53 21.80
N ALA A 189 -14.48 2.13 22.35
CA ALA A 189 -14.46 3.16 23.39
C ALA A 189 -15.28 2.84 24.66
N GLU A 190 -14.85 3.36 25.82
CA GLU A 190 -15.69 3.26 27.01
C GLU A 190 -16.94 4.15 26.85
N LYS A 191 -18.13 3.67 27.23
CA LYS A 191 -19.39 4.44 27.17
C LYS A 191 -19.89 4.74 25.75
N GLY A 192 -19.56 3.90 24.78
CA GLY A 192 -20.16 3.86 23.44
C GLY A 192 -19.18 4.22 22.32
N PRO A 193 -19.41 3.68 21.11
CA PRO A 193 -18.42 3.74 20.04
C PRO A 193 -18.18 5.15 19.52
N VAL A 194 -16.97 5.37 19.01
CA VAL A 194 -16.58 6.58 18.30
C VAL A 194 -16.36 6.23 16.84
N ALA A 195 -17.14 6.84 15.95
CA ALA A 195 -16.97 6.66 14.51
C ALA A 195 -15.71 7.37 14.03
N LEU A 196 -14.91 6.70 13.22
CA LEU A 196 -13.74 7.25 12.54
C LEU A 196 -14.03 7.32 11.03
N ALA A 197 -13.74 8.48 10.43
CA ALA A 197 -13.69 8.67 9.00
C ALA A 197 -12.37 9.33 8.60
N LEU A 198 -11.77 8.86 7.50
CA LEU A 198 -10.52 9.38 6.94
C LEU A 198 -10.71 9.67 5.46
N GLN A 199 -10.22 10.82 5.01
CA GLN A 199 -10.05 11.20 3.62
C GLN A 199 -8.68 11.83 3.44
N GLY A 200 -7.93 11.33 2.47
CA GLY A 200 -6.60 11.84 2.19
C GLY A 200 -6.08 11.42 0.84
N ARG A 201 -4.84 11.81 0.57
CA ARG A 201 -4.08 11.41 -0.61
C ARG A 201 -2.66 11.10 -0.19
N VAL A 202 -2.06 10.07 -0.78
CA VAL A 202 -0.65 9.71 -0.59
C VAL A 202 0.07 9.61 -1.92
N ASP A 203 1.33 10.02 -1.97
CA ASP A 203 2.24 9.76 -3.07
C ASP A 203 3.65 9.44 -2.55
N ALA A 204 4.63 9.34 -3.45
CA ALA A 204 5.99 8.98 -3.08
C ALA A 204 6.66 10.01 -2.13
N ASN A 205 6.21 11.26 -2.12
CA ASN A 205 6.86 12.36 -1.40
C ASN A 205 6.18 12.68 -0.06
N GLY A 206 4.90 12.34 0.08
CA GLY A 206 4.14 12.71 1.27
C GLY A 206 2.69 12.24 1.25
N ALA A 207 1.94 12.73 2.23
CA ALA A 207 0.50 12.55 2.31
C ALA A 207 -0.20 13.85 2.70
N SER A 208 -1.42 14.04 2.21
CA SER A 208 -2.34 15.06 2.68
C SER A 208 -3.55 14.40 3.33
N ILE A 209 -3.86 14.82 4.55
CA ILE A 209 -5.09 14.45 5.24
C ILE A 209 -6.06 15.59 4.98
N ALA A 210 -7.06 15.35 4.13
CA ALA A 210 -8.13 16.30 3.88
C ALA A 210 -9.08 16.37 5.09
N ALA A 211 -9.40 15.21 5.67
CA ALA A 211 -10.19 15.10 6.88
C ALA A 211 -9.90 13.78 7.61
N LEU A 212 -9.65 13.86 8.91
CA LEU A 212 -9.70 12.76 9.85
C LEU A 212 -10.69 13.16 10.94
N ASP A 213 -11.86 12.55 10.93
CA ASP A 213 -12.97 12.87 11.82
C ASP A 213 -13.21 11.73 12.80
N LEU A 214 -13.25 12.07 14.08
CA LEU A 214 -13.72 11.21 15.16
C LEU A 214 -15.01 11.80 15.72
N ALA A 215 -16.11 11.04 15.68
CA ALA A 215 -17.42 11.49 16.14
C ALA A 215 -17.98 10.53 17.18
N ALA A 216 -18.20 11.03 18.40
CA ALA A 216 -18.89 10.30 19.47
C ALA A 216 -20.40 10.63 19.53
N ALA A 217 -20.79 11.83 19.09
CA ALA A 217 -22.16 12.33 18.94
C ALA A 217 -22.15 13.62 18.09
N ASP A 218 -23.32 14.17 17.73
CA ASP A 218 -23.48 15.34 16.84
C ASP A 218 -22.64 16.57 17.25
N GLN A 219 -22.42 16.77 18.55
CA GLN A 219 -21.63 17.88 19.11
C GLN A 219 -20.36 17.41 19.83
N GLN A 220 -19.96 16.14 19.66
CA GLN A 220 -18.80 15.55 20.30
C GLN A 220 -17.85 15.03 19.23
N ARG A 221 -16.95 15.89 18.75
CA ARG A 221 -16.10 15.61 17.58
C ARG A 221 -14.67 16.12 17.72
N LEU A 222 -13.77 15.41 17.07
CA LEU A 222 -12.40 15.82 16.80
C LEU A 222 -12.18 15.71 15.28
N ALA A 223 -11.89 16.84 14.64
CA ALA A 223 -11.57 16.93 13.23
C ALA A 223 -10.11 17.35 13.07
N ILE A 224 -9.36 16.62 12.25
CA ILE A 224 -7.94 16.85 11.98
C ILE A 224 -7.75 16.93 10.46
N ASN A 225 -6.99 17.91 9.99
CA ASN A 225 -6.48 17.93 8.62
C ASN A 225 -5.00 18.31 8.65
N GLY A 226 -4.24 17.96 7.61
CA GLY A 226 -2.80 18.18 7.65
C GLY A 226 -2.04 17.66 6.45
N LYS A 227 -0.73 17.80 6.53
CA LYS A 227 0.23 17.33 5.52
C LYS A 227 1.39 16.63 6.21
N LEU A 228 1.84 15.56 5.59
CA LEU A 228 3.03 14.80 5.96
C LEU A 228 4.00 14.84 4.77
N ASN A 229 5.28 15.02 5.04
CA ASN A 229 6.35 15.00 4.04
C ASN A 229 7.46 14.05 4.52
N TRP A 230 8.01 13.27 3.61
CA TRP A 230 9.17 12.41 3.88
C TRP A 230 10.23 12.46 2.76
N GLN A 231 10.17 13.46 1.88
CA GLN A 231 11.09 13.60 0.75
C GLN A 231 12.53 13.88 1.21
N ASN A 232 12.70 14.73 2.23
CA ASN A 232 14.00 15.19 2.73
C ASN A 232 14.14 15.05 4.26
N GLY A 233 13.42 14.09 4.85
CA GLY A 233 13.19 13.97 6.28
C GLY A 233 11.71 14.06 6.62
N PHE A 234 11.31 13.51 7.77
CA PHE A 234 9.91 13.46 8.15
C PHE A 234 9.45 14.80 8.75
N SER A 235 8.39 15.38 8.20
CA SER A 235 7.69 16.52 8.79
C SER A 235 6.18 16.32 8.73
N ALA A 236 5.47 16.91 9.69
CA ALA A 236 4.02 16.83 9.80
C ALA A 236 3.45 18.16 10.32
N ASP A 237 2.50 18.71 9.57
CA ASP A 237 1.73 19.89 9.96
C ASP A 237 0.25 19.52 10.01
N ALA A 238 -0.43 19.88 11.09
CA ALA A 238 -1.84 19.53 11.30
C ALA A 238 -2.62 20.67 11.93
N ASN A 239 -3.85 20.86 11.46
CA ASN A 239 -4.86 21.67 12.13
C ASN A 239 -5.81 20.76 12.89
N ILE A 240 -6.16 21.18 14.10
CA ILE A 240 -7.07 20.46 15.00
C ILE A 240 -8.28 21.34 15.26
N ASP A 241 -9.48 20.78 15.10
CA ASP A 241 -10.76 21.37 15.50
C ASP A 241 -11.50 20.39 16.42
N TRP A 242 -11.61 20.78 17.69
CA TRP A 242 -12.19 19.99 18.77
C TRP A 242 -13.45 20.66 19.28
N LEU A 243 -14.48 19.85 19.48
CA LEU A 243 -15.71 20.25 20.17
C LEU A 243 -16.21 19.12 21.07
N ASP A 244 -16.16 19.34 22.38
CA ASP A 244 -16.62 18.46 23.46
C ASP A 244 -16.25 16.97 23.26
N PHE A 245 -15.10 16.70 22.65
CA PHE A 245 -14.72 15.34 22.29
C PHE A 245 -14.35 14.52 23.53
N PRO A 246 -15.00 13.37 23.78
CA PRO A 246 -14.82 12.61 25.01
C PRO A 246 -13.62 11.67 24.91
N TRP A 247 -12.41 12.20 24.71
CA TRP A 247 -11.18 11.43 24.47
C TRP A 247 -10.87 10.37 25.53
N GLN A 248 -11.30 10.57 26.78
CA GLN A 248 -11.11 9.61 27.88
C GLN A 248 -11.80 8.26 27.62
N ARG A 249 -12.81 8.24 26.75
CA ARG A 249 -13.43 6.99 26.29
C ARG A 249 -12.45 6.15 25.47
N LEU A 250 -11.52 6.80 24.78
CA LEU A 250 -10.49 6.15 23.96
C LEU A 250 -9.21 5.93 24.75
N TYR A 251 -8.85 6.82 25.67
CA TYR A 251 -7.65 6.72 26.49
C TYR A 251 -8.00 6.88 27.97
N PRO A 252 -8.46 5.81 28.64
CA PRO A 252 -8.83 5.86 30.04
C PRO A 252 -7.65 6.25 30.93
N VAL A 253 -7.88 7.19 31.85
CA VAL A 253 -6.89 7.64 32.85
C VAL A 253 -7.37 7.32 34.26
N ALA A 254 -6.43 7.04 35.18
CA ALA A 254 -6.74 6.60 36.53
C ALA A 254 -7.55 7.61 37.37
N SER A 255 -7.42 8.90 37.07
CA SER A 255 -8.15 9.98 37.72
C SER A 255 -8.66 10.97 36.68
N GLU A 256 -9.93 11.37 36.81
CA GLU A 256 -10.52 12.37 35.93
C GLU A 256 -9.75 13.71 36.03
N PRO A 257 -9.38 14.34 34.91
CA PRO A 257 -8.77 15.66 34.90
C PRO A 257 -9.70 16.69 35.56
N GLN A 258 -9.11 17.62 36.32
CA GLN A 258 -9.88 18.68 36.97
C GLN A 258 -10.43 19.72 35.99
N VAL A 259 -9.94 19.72 34.74
CA VAL A 259 -10.33 20.66 33.68
C VAL A 259 -10.79 19.88 32.47
N ALA A 260 -11.97 20.23 31.95
CA ALA A 260 -12.52 19.69 30.71
C ALA A 260 -12.32 20.67 29.56
N LEU A 261 -11.96 20.14 28.38
CA LEU A 261 -11.79 20.92 27.17
C LEU A 261 -13.09 20.92 26.36
N HIS A 262 -13.74 22.09 26.30
CA HIS A 262 -14.98 22.27 25.54
C HIS A 262 -14.72 22.51 24.05
N ALA A 263 -13.87 23.47 23.72
CA ALA A 263 -13.52 23.77 22.33
C ALA A 263 -12.04 24.10 22.21
N PHE A 264 -11.42 23.61 21.15
CA PHE A 264 -10.04 23.94 20.82
C PHE A 264 -9.86 24.01 19.31
N LYS A 265 -9.18 25.06 18.86
CA LYS A 265 -8.66 25.18 17.50
C LYS A 265 -7.19 25.50 17.60
N GLY A 266 -6.36 24.71 16.94
CA GLY A 266 -4.93 24.89 17.01
C GLY A 266 -4.19 24.21 15.89
N GLU A 267 -2.92 24.55 15.80
CA GLU A 267 -1.99 24.06 14.80
C GLU A 267 -0.89 23.30 15.52
N VAL A 268 -0.46 22.19 14.94
CA VAL A 268 0.65 21.37 15.40
C VAL A 268 1.61 21.24 14.24
N SER A 269 2.90 21.50 14.49
CA SER A 269 3.96 21.31 13.52
C SER A 269 5.06 20.46 14.17
N TYR A 270 5.54 19.49 13.41
CA TYR A 270 6.65 18.62 13.77
C TYR A 270 7.60 18.51 12.57
N THR A 271 8.89 18.63 12.84
CA THR A 271 9.94 18.36 11.87
C THR A 271 10.99 17.54 12.58
N ASP A 272 11.37 16.41 11.99
CA ASP A 272 12.51 15.64 12.47
C ASP A 272 13.77 16.50 12.30
N GLY A 273 14.41 16.82 13.42
CA GLY A 273 15.53 17.75 13.46
C GLY A 273 16.78 17.07 12.94
N ASN A 274 17.24 17.46 11.75
CA ASN A 274 18.64 17.30 11.37
C ASN A 274 19.49 18.41 12.00
#